data_AF-A0A0R1ZJX6-F1
#
_entry.id   AF-A0A0R1ZJX6-F1
#
_cell.length_a   1.000
_cell.length_b   1.000
_cell.length_c   1.000
_cell.angle_alpha   90.00
_cell.angle_beta   90.00
_cell.angle_gamma   90.00
#
_symmetry.space_group_name_H-M   'P 1'
#
loop_
_entity.id
_entity.type
_entity.pdbx_description
1 polymer ?
#
loop_
_entity_poly.entity_id
_entity_poly.type
_entity_poly.pdbx_seq_one_letter_code
_entity_poly.pdbx_strand_id
1 'polypeptide(L)'
;MLFKPKAKLQCAVTPNLADAGLHLMYTPDARQAFTHYVRTMLKTTLRKTTGVIGTDSAIVPYLTVRANIYIDGPEHDLFALPAEMRTDFDFLNGPANALGALQRLYIEFFRSVLAGKKYIIIADIFSQLSGPEAQRFLTVARDAAQTNAVSVILLTADRGVSNEYSEISQPFVPEFLAQ
;
A
#
# COMPACT_ATOMS: atom_id res chain seq x y z
N MET A 1 41.95 -11.38 -13.68
CA MET A 1 40.62 -10.75 -13.62
C MET A 1 40.06 -10.97 -12.22
N LEU A 2 40.10 -9.96 -11.35
CA LEU A 2 39.49 -10.04 -10.02
C LEU A 2 37.98 -9.83 -10.16
N PHE A 3 37.19 -10.90 -9.99
CA PHE A 3 35.75 -10.80 -9.78
C PHE A 3 35.51 -10.18 -8.42
N LYS A 4 35.10 -8.90 -8.39
CA LYS A 4 34.52 -8.30 -7.18
C LYS A 4 33.17 -8.98 -6.93
N PRO A 5 32.91 -9.53 -5.74
CA PRO A 5 31.58 -10.04 -5.40
C PRO A 5 30.59 -8.88 -5.43
N LYS A 6 29.48 -9.03 -6.14
CA LYS A 6 28.35 -8.09 -6.06
C LYS A 6 27.89 -8.08 -4.61
N ALA A 7 28.14 -6.97 -3.90
CA ALA A 7 27.59 -6.75 -2.57
C ALA A 7 26.08 -6.95 -2.65
N LYS A 8 25.56 -7.95 -1.94
CA LYS A 8 24.13 -8.08 -1.70
C LYS A 8 23.77 -6.88 -0.83
N LEU A 9 23.15 -5.86 -1.42
CA LEU A 9 22.49 -4.80 -0.65
C LEU A 9 21.48 -5.48 0.28
N GLN A 10 21.79 -5.60 1.57
CA GLN A 10 20.84 -6.08 2.57
C GLN A 10 20.01 -4.89 2.98
N CYS A 11 18.77 -4.83 2.49
CA CYS A 11 17.85 -3.80 2.96
C CYS A 11 17.41 -4.14 4.38
N ALA A 12 17.98 -3.46 5.38
CA ALA A 12 17.42 -3.39 6.72
C ALA A 12 16.26 -2.39 6.70
N VAL A 13 15.06 -2.93 6.87
CA VAL A 13 13.90 -2.11 7.18
C VAL A 13 14.05 -1.64 8.62
N THR A 14 13.82 -0.35 8.88
CA THR A 14 13.80 0.18 10.25
C THR A 14 12.88 -0.72 11.08
N PRO A 15 13.27 -1.21 12.26
CA PRO A 15 12.51 -2.24 12.99
C PRO A 15 11.02 -1.91 13.12
N ASN A 16 10.70 -0.64 13.32
CA ASN A 16 9.32 -0.13 13.43
C ASN A 16 8.47 -0.24 12.14
N LEU A 17 9.09 -0.43 10.97
CA LEU A 17 8.44 -0.60 9.67
C LEU A 17 8.44 -2.06 9.21
N ALA A 18 9.17 -2.93 9.91
CA ALA A 18 9.16 -4.37 9.67
C ALA A 18 7.96 -5.04 10.33
N ASP A 19 7.38 -4.40 11.35
CA ASP A 19 6.19 -4.87 12.04
C ASP A 19 4.95 -4.76 11.15
N ALA A 20 4.04 -5.72 11.28
CA ALA A 20 2.77 -5.69 10.57
C ALA A 20 1.86 -4.59 11.15
N GLY A 21 1.28 -3.78 10.28
CA GLY A 21 0.45 -2.67 10.71
C GLY A 21 0.37 -1.55 9.68
N LEU A 22 -0.33 -0.49 10.06
CA LEU A 22 -0.44 0.73 9.29
C LEU A 22 0.44 1.80 9.92
N HIS A 23 1.35 2.36 9.12
CA HIS A 23 2.29 3.39 9.50
C HIS A 23 2.02 4.63 8.65
N LEU A 24 1.57 5.70 9.31
CA LEU A 24 1.37 7.00 8.69
C LEU A 24 2.64 7.82 8.86
N MET A 25 3.19 8.37 7.78
CA MET A 25 4.38 9.22 7.86
C MET A 25 4.09 10.59 7.27
N TYR A 26 4.24 11.61 8.10
CA TYR A 26 4.17 12.99 7.67
C TYR A 26 5.51 13.47 7.12
N THR A 27 5.48 14.05 5.93
CA THR A 27 6.59 14.86 5.41
C THR A 27 6.05 15.90 4.42
N PRO A 28 6.49 17.17 4.49
CA PRO A 28 6.03 18.21 3.57
C PRO A 28 6.31 17.86 2.10
N ASP A 29 7.33 17.05 1.83
CA ASP A 29 7.72 16.59 0.50
C ASP A 29 7.23 15.16 0.20
N ALA A 30 6.01 14.79 0.62
CA ALA A 30 5.47 13.42 0.54
C ALA A 30 5.60 12.77 -0.84
N ARG A 31 5.42 13.55 -1.92
CA ARG A 31 5.60 13.07 -3.30
C ARG A 31 7.05 12.66 -3.61
N GLN A 32 8.01 13.45 -3.16
CA GLN A 32 9.43 13.16 -3.36
C GLN A 32 9.85 11.96 -2.49
N ALA A 33 9.39 11.93 -1.24
CA ALA A 33 9.58 10.81 -0.33
C ALA A 33 9.02 9.51 -0.91
N PHE A 34 7.81 9.52 -1.46
CA PHE A 34 7.20 8.36 -2.14
C PHE A 34 8.07 7.85 -3.28
N THR A 35 8.49 8.76 -4.16
CA THR A 35 9.36 8.41 -5.29
C THR A 35 10.68 7.82 -4.82
N HIS A 36 11.27 8.37 -3.76
CA HIS A 36 12.49 7.86 -3.17
C HIS A 36 12.30 6.45 -2.60
N TYR A 37 11.27 6.26 -1.76
CA TYR A 37 10.91 4.99 -1.13
C TYR A 37 10.71 3.88 -2.17
N VAL A 38 9.89 4.14 -3.18
CA VAL A 38 9.62 3.20 -4.27
C VAL A 38 10.91 2.87 -5.01
N ARG A 39 11.72 3.86 -5.39
CA ARG A 39 12.99 3.60 -6.09
C ARG A 39 13.98 2.78 -5.26
N THR A 40 14.04 3.03 -3.96
CA THR A 40 14.92 2.28 -3.05
C THR A 40 14.45 0.84 -2.94
N MET A 41 13.16 0.59 -2.70
CA MET A 41 12.58 -0.75 -2.60
C MET A 41 12.69 -1.57 -3.89
N LEU A 42 12.52 -0.91 -5.04
CA LEU A 42 12.67 -1.59 -6.33
C LEU A 42 14.12 -1.98 -6.66
N LYS A 43 15.12 -1.37 -6.01
CA LYS A 43 16.55 -1.69 -6.18
C LYS A 43 17.04 -2.80 -5.23
N THR A 44 16.23 -3.21 -4.27
CA THR A 44 16.61 -4.22 -3.26
C THR A 44 15.95 -5.57 -3.54
N THR A 45 16.27 -6.58 -2.72
CA THR A 45 15.61 -7.89 -2.76
C THR A 45 14.12 -7.83 -2.40
N LEU A 46 13.67 -6.73 -1.77
CA LEU A 46 12.29 -6.53 -1.32
C LEU A 46 11.32 -6.24 -2.48
N ARG A 47 11.82 -5.90 -3.68
CA ARG A 47 11.00 -5.60 -4.86
C ARG A 47 9.83 -6.57 -5.08
N LYS A 48 10.05 -7.88 -4.90
CA LYS A 48 9.00 -8.90 -5.14
C LYS A 48 7.90 -8.88 -4.08
N THR A 49 8.25 -8.48 -2.86
CA THR A 49 7.39 -8.42 -1.69
C THR A 49 6.81 -7.02 -1.44
N THR A 50 7.06 -6.04 -2.31
CA THR A 50 6.54 -4.68 -2.18
C THR A 50 5.43 -4.41 -3.18
N GLY A 51 4.28 -3.94 -2.69
CA GLY A 51 3.21 -3.32 -3.45
C GLY A 51 3.35 -1.80 -3.43
N VAL A 52 2.90 -1.14 -4.49
CA VAL A 52 2.99 0.31 -4.64
C VAL A 52 1.63 0.83 -5.09
N ILE A 53 1.10 1.82 -4.38
CA ILE A 53 -0.14 2.51 -4.70
C ILE A 53 0.20 3.99 -4.86
N GLY A 54 0.15 4.47 -6.10
CA GLY A 54 0.39 5.87 -6.42
C GLY A 54 -0.85 6.73 -6.26
N THR A 55 -0.70 8.03 -6.51
CA THR A 55 -1.86 8.93 -6.67
C THR A 55 -2.66 8.64 -7.94
N ASP A 56 -1.98 8.14 -8.98
CA ASP A 56 -2.65 7.70 -10.20
C ASP A 56 -3.05 6.23 -10.06
N SER A 57 -4.34 5.93 -10.25
CA SER A 57 -4.84 4.58 -10.00
C SER A 57 -4.29 3.60 -11.04
N ALA A 58 -3.69 2.50 -10.60
CA ALA A 58 -3.17 1.44 -11.47
C ALA A 58 -4.24 0.38 -11.82
N ILE A 59 -5.52 0.77 -11.81
CA ILE A 59 -6.65 -0.07 -12.23
C ILE A 59 -6.75 -0.11 -13.74
N VAL A 60 -7.00 -1.30 -14.27
CA VAL A 60 -7.26 -1.55 -15.68
C VAL A 60 -8.76 -1.32 -15.95
N PRO A 61 -9.16 -0.26 -16.67
CA PRO A 61 -10.55 0.21 -16.69
C PRO A 61 -11.54 -0.74 -17.38
N TYR A 62 -11.05 -1.55 -18.31
CA TYR A 62 -11.87 -2.49 -19.10
C TYR A 62 -12.01 -3.87 -18.44
N LEU A 63 -11.35 -4.09 -17.29
CA LEU A 63 -11.49 -5.30 -16.51
C LEU A 63 -12.58 -5.13 -15.44
N THR A 64 -13.13 -6.25 -14.99
CA THR A 64 -14.00 -6.26 -13.82
C THR A 64 -13.19 -5.92 -12.56
N VAL A 65 -13.90 -5.54 -11.49
CA VAL A 65 -13.28 -5.36 -10.17
C VAL A 65 -12.54 -6.62 -9.74
N ARG A 66 -13.18 -7.78 -9.83
CA ARG A 66 -12.58 -9.08 -9.49
C ARG A 66 -11.32 -9.35 -10.31
N ALA A 67 -11.36 -9.12 -11.61
CA ALA A 67 -10.20 -9.31 -12.47
C ALA A 67 -9.05 -8.35 -12.09
N ASN A 68 -9.34 -7.10 -11.73
CA ASN A 68 -8.34 -6.16 -11.22
C ASN A 68 -7.69 -6.63 -9.93
N ILE A 69 -8.48 -7.18 -9.01
CA ILE A 69 -7.98 -7.71 -7.72
C ILE A 69 -6.98 -8.85 -7.94
N TYR A 70 -7.21 -9.70 -8.97
CA TYR A 70 -6.40 -10.89 -9.23
C TYR A 70 -5.24 -10.70 -10.23
N ILE A 71 -4.96 -9.48 -10.71
CA ILE A 71 -3.89 -9.26 -11.72
C ILE A 71 -2.53 -9.84 -11.27
N ASP A 72 -2.18 -9.71 -9.99
CA ASP A 72 -0.84 -10.02 -9.48
C ASP A 72 -0.80 -11.27 -8.57
N GLY A 73 -1.92 -12.00 -8.42
CA GLY A 73 -2.05 -13.10 -7.47
C GLY A 73 -2.58 -14.38 -8.10
N PRO A 74 -2.33 -15.56 -7.50
CA PRO A 74 -3.10 -16.74 -7.84
C PRO A 74 -4.57 -16.42 -7.58
N GLU A 75 -5.42 -16.73 -8.54
CA GLU A 75 -6.85 -16.71 -8.31
C GLU A 75 -7.13 -17.61 -7.09
N HIS A 76 -8.06 -17.21 -6.24
CA HIS A 76 -8.55 -17.95 -5.05
C HIS A 76 -7.89 -17.55 -3.71
N ASP A 77 -8.31 -16.41 -3.18
CA ASP A 77 -8.89 -16.33 -1.83
C ASP A 77 -9.51 -14.94 -1.59
N LEU A 78 -10.85 -14.80 -1.60
CA LEU A 78 -11.50 -13.52 -1.25
C LEU A 78 -11.62 -13.31 0.27
N PHE A 79 -11.19 -14.24 1.13
CA PHE A 79 -11.27 -14.12 2.59
C PHE A 79 -10.44 -12.94 3.13
N ALA A 80 -9.44 -12.46 2.40
CA ALA A 80 -8.70 -11.26 2.77
C ALA A 80 -9.49 -9.96 2.51
N LEU A 81 -10.56 -10.00 1.69
CA LEU A 81 -11.43 -8.84 1.49
C LEU A 81 -12.38 -8.66 2.69
N PRO A 82 -12.80 -7.42 2.98
CA PRO A 82 -13.87 -7.16 3.93
C PRO A 82 -15.13 -7.92 3.52
N ALA A 83 -15.88 -8.43 4.49
CA ALA A 83 -17.07 -9.23 4.24
C ALA A 83 -18.05 -8.53 3.27
N GLU A 84 -18.24 -7.22 3.45
CA GLU A 84 -19.08 -6.35 2.62
C GLU A 84 -18.70 -6.43 1.14
N MET A 85 -17.40 -6.32 0.82
CA MET A 85 -16.90 -6.34 -0.57
C MET A 85 -16.91 -7.76 -1.16
N ARG A 86 -16.68 -8.77 -0.30
CA ARG A 86 -16.67 -10.17 -0.72
C ARG A 86 -18.06 -10.67 -1.10
N THR A 87 -19.10 -10.22 -0.42
CA THR A 87 -20.49 -10.65 -0.67
C THR A 87 -21.20 -9.82 -1.73
N ASP A 88 -20.64 -8.68 -2.12
CA ASP A 88 -21.19 -7.81 -3.17
C ASP A 88 -20.79 -8.32 -4.56
N PHE A 89 -21.61 -9.22 -5.11
CA PHE A 89 -21.38 -9.80 -6.43
C PHE A 89 -21.48 -8.77 -7.56
N ASP A 90 -22.35 -7.77 -7.41
CA ASP A 90 -22.54 -6.73 -8.43
C ASP A 90 -21.31 -5.82 -8.48
N PHE A 91 -20.75 -5.47 -7.33
CA PHE A 91 -19.47 -4.77 -7.24
C PHE A 91 -18.33 -5.59 -7.86
N LEU A 92 -18.16 -6.86 -7.47
CA LEU A 92 -17.04 -7.69 -7.93
C LEU A 92 -17.09 -7.96 -9.44
N ASN A 93 -18.27 -8.15 -10.01
CA ASN A 93 -18.43 -8.43 -11.44
C ASN A 93 -18.65 -7.15 -12.28
N GLY A 94 -18.84 -6.00 -11.63
CA GLY A 94 -19.03 -4.72 -12.27
C GLY A 94 -17.76 -4.17 -12.94
N PRO A 95 -17.92 -3.16 -13.83
CA PRO A 95 -16.81 -2.55 -14.53
C PRO A 95 -16.00 -1.63 -13.60
N ALA A 96 -14.67 -1.73 -13.64
CA ALA A 96 -13.80 -0.95 -12.77
C ALA A 96 -13.72 0.55 -13.15
N ASN A 97 -14.19 0.94 -14.33
CA ASN A 97 -14.21 2.34 -14.77
C ASN A 97 -15.23 3.21 -14.00
N ALA A 98 -16.26 2.61 -13.41
CA ALA A 98 -17.34 3.29 -12.69
C ALA A 98 -16.99 3.59 -11.22
N LEU A 99 -15.80 3.18 -10.76
CA LEU A 99 -15.41 3.24 -9.37
C LEU A 99 -15.02 4.65 -8.92
N GLY A 100 -15.46 5.02 -7.71
CA GLY A 100 -14.96 6.19 -6.98
C GLY A 100 -13.56 5.98 -6.40
N ALA A 101 -12.93 7.06 -5.92
CA ALA A 101 -11.54 7.04 -5.44
C ALA A 101 -11.30 6.01 -4.32
N LEU A 102 -12.17 5.95 -3.31
CA LEU A 102 -12.06 4.99 -2.21
C LEU A 102 -12.13 3.53 -2.69
N GLN A 103 -13.05 3.22 -3.59
CA GLN A 103 -13.19 1.86 -4.13
C GLN A 103 -11.96 1.45 -4.94
N ARG A 104 -11.40 2.38 -5.73
CA ARG A 104 -10.16 2.14 -6.47
C ARG A 104 -9.01 1.83 -5.53
N LEU A 105 -8.86 2.65 -4.49
CA LEU A 105 -7.86 2.45 -3.45
C LEU A 105 -7.98 1.08 -2.76
N TYR A 106 -9.20 0.65 -2.42
CA TYR A 106 -9.41 -0.68 -1.86
C TYR A 106 -8.96 -1.79 -2.80
N ILE A 107 -9.29 -1.71 -4.09
CA ILE A 107 -8.89 -2.72 -5.07
C ILE A 107 -7.38 -2.81 -5.18
N GLU A 108 -6.68 -1.69 -5.26
CA GLU A 108 -5.21 -1.68 -5.36
C GLU A 108 -4.53 -2.19 -4.08
N PHE A 109 -5.11 -1.85 -2.93
CA PHE A 109 -4.68 -2.34 -1.63
C PHE A 109 -4.85 -3.85 -1.53
N PHE A 110 -6.05 -4.37 -1.76
CA PHE A 110 -6.31 -5.81 -1.64
C PHE A 110 -5.65 -6.63 -2.74
N ARG A 111 -5.46 -6.08 -3.95
CA ARG A 111 -4.58 -6.68 -4.96
C ARG A 111 -3.18 -6.93 -4.41
N SER A 112 -2.63 -5.97 -3.68
CA SER A 112 -1.30 -6.11 -3.06
C SER A 112 -1.31 -7.12 -1.91
N VAL A 113 -2.34 -7.11 -1.05
CA VAL A 113 -2.49 -8.09 0.04
C VAL A 113 -2.58 -9.52 -0.51
N LEU A 114 -3.44 -9.74 -1.51
CA LEU A 114 -3.67 -11.04 -2.13
C LEU A 114 -2.49 -11.54 -2.96
N ALA A 115 -1.71 -10.63 -3.55
CA ALA A 115 -0.44 -10.95 -4.18
C ALA A 115 0.68 -11.32 -3.18
N GLY A 116 0.36 -11.41 -1.88
CA GLY A 116 1.28 -11.80 -0.81
C GLY A 116 2.37 -10.77 -0.53
N LYS A 117 2.11 -9.48 -0.82
CA LYS A 117 3.07 -8.42 -0.52
C LYS A 117 3.23 -8.28 1.00
N LYS A 118 4.47 -8.05 1.43
CA LYS A 118 4.83 -7.80 2.84
C LYS A 118 4.93 -6.33 3.16
N TYR A 119 5.18 -5.51 2.15
CA TYR A 119 5.24 -4.06 2.26
C TYR A 119 4.28 -3.46 1.24
N ILE A 120 3.46 -2.48 1.64
CA ILE A 120 2.61 -1.71 0.73
C ILE A 120 2.91 -0.24 0.95
N ILE A 121 3.41 0.44 -0.09
CA ILE A 121 3.75 1.86 -0.02
C ILE A 121 2.65 2.63 -0.73
N ILE A 122 2.02 3.54 -0.02
CA ILE A 122 0.90 4.34 -0.48
C ILE A 122 1.33 5.81 -0.53
N ALA A 123 1.13 6.43 -1.68
CA ALA A 123 1.33 7.87 -1.84
C ALA A 123 0.32 8.68 -1.01
N ASP A 124 0.43 10.00 -1.05
CA ASP A 124 -0.54 10.88 -0.40
C ASP A 124 -1.88 10.87 -1.14
N ILE A 125 -2.77 9.97 -0.71
CA ILE A 125 -4.08 9.74 -1.31
C ILE A 125 -5.20 10.57 -0.67
N PHE A 126 -4.92 11.31 0.41
CA PHE A 126 -5.96 12.03 1.16
C PHE A 126 -6.58 13.17 0.38
N SER A 127 -5.84 13.76 -0.57
CA SER A 127 -6.38 14.77 -1.49
C SER A 127 -7.51 14.26 -2.40
N GLN A 128 -7.69 12.94 -2.49
CA GLN A 128 -8.69 12.28 -3.34
C GLN A 128 -9.87 11.72 -2.54
N LEU A 129 -9.81 11.79 -1.21
CA LEU A 129 -10.82 11.24 -0.31
C LEU A 129 -11.45 12.35 0.52
N SER A 130 -12.73 12.19 0.82
CA SER A 130 -13.34 12.92 1.94
C SER A 130 -12.83 12.40 3.29
N GLY A 131 -12.95 13.21 4.35
CA GLY A 131 -12.58 12.78 5.71
C GLY A 131 -13.18 11.43 6.14
N PRO A 132 -14.50 11.20 5.96
CA PRO A 132 -15.12 9.91 6.25
C PRO A 132 -14.56 8.75 5.42
N GLU A 133 -14.24 8.98 4.14
CA GLU A 133 -13.64 7.95 3.28
C GLU A 133 -12.22 7.61 3.71
N ALA A 134 -11.41 8.62 4.06
CA ALA A 134 -10.08 8.43 4.60
C ALA A 134 -10.11 7.61 5.90
N GLN A 135 -10.97 7.98 6.85
CA GLN A 135 -11.12 7.25 8.11
C GLN A 135 -11.54 5.79 7.88
N ARG A 136 -12.49 5.57 6.96
CA ARG A 136 -12.95 4.22 6.60
C ARG A 136 -11.82 3.40 6.00
N PHE A 137 -11.06 3.98 5.07
CA PHE A 137 -9.89 3.33 4.49
C PHE A 137 -8.84 2.98 5.54
N LEU A 138 -8.45 3.92 6.40
CA LEU A 138 -7.42 3.71 7.42
C LEU A 138 -7.81 2.57 8.38
N THR A 139 -9.08 2.52 8.78
CA THR A 139 -9.61 1.44 9.64
C THR A 139 -9.47 0.09 8.96
N VAL A 140 -9.97 -0.05 7.72
CA VAL A 140 -9.90 -1.31 6.96
C VAL A 140 -8.46 -1.70 6.67
N ALA A 141 -7.61 -0.74 6.27
CA ALA A 141 -6.22 -0.98 5.95
C ALA A 141 -5.43 -1.46 7.17
N ARG A 142 -5.66 -0.87 8.36
CA ARG A 142 -5.04 -1.29 9.61
C ARG A 142 -5.43 -2.72 9.97
N ASP A 143 -6.72 -3.02 9.96
CA ASP A 143 -7.22 -4.34 10.38
C ASP A 143 -6.75 -5.43 9.41
N ALA A 144 -6.77 -5.14 8.10
CA ALA A 144 -6.25 -6.03 7.07
C ALA A 144 -4.72 -6.20 7.17
N ALA A 145 -3.97 -5.13 7.44
CA ALA A 145 -2.52 -5.17 7.61
C ALA A 145 -2.11 -6.08 8.77
N GLN A 146 -2.79 -5.97 9.92
CA GLN A 146 -2.56 -6.83 11.08
C GLN A 146 -2.93 -8.29 10.79
N THR A 147 -4.12 -8.52 10.22
CA THR A 147 -4.62 -9.88 9.92
C THR A 147 -3.73 -10.63 8.94
N ASN A 148 -3.19 -9.93 7.93
CA ASN A 148 -2.39 -10.53 6.85
C ASN A 148 -0.87 -10.43 7.07
N ALA A 149 -0.44 -9.90 8.23
CA ALA A 149 0.96 -9.64 8.54
C ALA A 149 1.69 -8.83 7.44
N VAL A 150 1.11 -7.67 7.09
CA VAL A 150 1.60 -6.74 6.08
C VAL A 150 1.95 -5.40 6.73
N SER A 151 3.07 -4.80 6.33
CA SER A 151 3.45 -3.44 6.70
C SER A 151 2.97 -2.46 5.64
N VAL A 152 2.09 -1.54 6.03
CA VAL A 152 1.51 -0.52 5.16
C VAL A 152 2.11 0.82 5.52
N ILE A 153 2.75 1.47 4.56
CA ILE A 153 3.45 2.73 4.74
C ILE A 153 2.71 3.77 3.91
N LEU A 154 1.99 4.65 4.59
CA LEU A 154 1.22 5.72 3.97
C LEU A 154 1.94 7.05 4.21
N LEU A 155 2.32 7.71 3.11
CA LEU A 155 2.97 9.02 3.17
C LEU A 155 1.92 10.12 3.05
N THR A 156 2.05 11.19 3.83
CA THR A 156 1.18 12.36 3.72
C THR A 156 1.92 13.67 3.91
N ALA A 157 1.51 14.70 3.18
CA ALA A 157 1.90 16.08 3.41
C ALA A 157 0.89 16.83 4.31
N ASP A 158 -0.22 16.20 4.67
CA ASP A 158 -1.25 16.78 5.53
C ASP A 158 -0.91 16.58 7.02
N ARG A 159 -0.51 17.67 7.68
CA ARG A 159 -0.23 17.67 9.11
C ARG A 159 -1.48 17.43 9.95
N GLY A 160 -2.65 17.87 9.49
CA GLY A 160 -3.92 17.65 10.18
C GLY A 160 -4.21 16.16 10.34
N VAL A 161 -4.11 15.41 9.24
CA VAL A 161 -4.27 13.95 9.25
C VAL A 161 -3.24 13.28 10.15
N SER A 162 -1.97 13.70 10.09
CA SER A 162 -0.94 13.16 10.99
C SER A 162 -1.21 13.40 12.48
N ASN A 163 -1.83 14.53 12.82
CA ASN A 163 -2.17 14.86 14.20
C ASN A 163 -3.42 14.09 14.67
N GLU A 164 -4.39 13.93 13.78
CA GLU A 164 -5.63 13.20 14.05
C GLU A 164 -5.36 11.71 14.33
N TYR A 165 -4.46 11.10 13.56
CA TYR A 165 -4.08 9.68 13.67
C TYR A 165 -2.71 9.49 14.32
N SER A 166 -2.47 10.18 15.43
CA SER A 166 -1.17 10.18 16.13
C SER A 166 -0.70 8.80 16.59
N GLU A 167 -1.61 7.85 16.80
CA GLU A 167 -1.34 6.48 17.24
C GLU A 167 -0.67 5.60 16.18
N ILE A 168 -0.95 5.88 14.91
CA ILE A 168 -0.30 5.23 13.75
C ILE A 168 0.74 6.14 13.09
N SER A 169 0.83 7.39 13.52
CA SER A 169 1.79 8.35 13.00
C SER A 169 3.20 8.05 13.50
N GLN A 170 4.14 8.01 12.58
CA GLN A 170 5.56 7.81 12.83
C GLN A 170 6.37 8.94 12.20
N PRO A 171 7.51 9.31 12.81
CA PRO A 171 8.43 10.25 12.18
C PRO A 171 8.87 9.71 10.82
N PHE A 172 8.91 10.57 9.82
CA PHE A 172 9.43 10.21 8.51
C PHE A 172 10.89 9.76 8.62
N VAL A 173 11.20 8.59 8.06
CA VAL A 173 12.55 8.04 8.04
C VAL A 173 13.07 8.12 6.59
N PRO A 174 14.05 8.97 6.26
CA PRO A 174 14.51 9.11 4.89
C PRO A 174 15.22 7.87 4.33
N GLU A 175 15.73 7.00 5.22
CA GLU A 175 16.54 5.84 4.85
C GLU A 175 15.85 4.53 5.23
N PHE A 176 15.48 3.72 4.23
CA PHE A 176 15.47 2.27 4.43
C PHE A 176 16.92 1.83 4.44
N LEU A 177 17.48 1.60 5.62
CA LEU A 177 18.89 1.31 5.82
C LEU A 177 19.30 0.09 5.00
N ALA A 178 19.86 0.29 3.81
CA ALA A 178 20.62 -0.76 3.14
C ALA A 178 21.93 -0.91 3.88
N GLN A 179 22.06 -1.97 4.69
CA GLN A 179 23.35 -2.45 5.16
C GLN A 179 24.00 -3.37 4.12
#